data_AF-A0A357L758-F1
#
_entry.id   AF-A0A357L758-F1
#
_cell.length_a   1.000
_cell.length_b   1.000
_cell.length_c   1.000
_cell.angle_alpha   90.00
_cell.angle_beta   90.00
_cell.angle_gamma   90.00
#
_symmetry.space_group_name_H-M   'P 1'
#
loop_
_entity.id
_entity.type
_entity.pdbx_description
1 polymer ?
#
loop_
_entity_poly.entity_id
_entity_poly.type
_entity_poly.pdbx_seq_one_letter_code
_entity_poly.pdbx_strand_id
1 'polypeptide(L)'
;MRVRARISPPVRLLAAALLAVGGLGLASALNSAPRKAAPAVEGGYISPAAARALGARWRDARRPDLEREYAQALLAAGLSGDLLTAVAADGLFANDPAARALFRAEALLRLYRYKDAAAEASAPALADNPYAAFIRVRARAGAGGGLDRDALTLATRGPAALAREAWLLRARAALDESDFATADASLKRAAEAGATKARTEPFRIERDIRAGKTAAAAAALGARAQSLAKMASRRGETPPDIEGMRLAAMLALRAGDGREAARLADRAQL
;
A
#
# COMPACT_ATOMS: atom_id res chain seq x y z
N MET A 1 -47.28 -12.68 30.85
CA MET A 1 -45.99 -12.84 31.57
C MET A 1 -44.85 -12.38 30.67
N ARG A 2 -44.21 -11.24 30.99
CA ARG A 2 -43.02 -10.75 30.29
C ARG A 2 -41.79 -11.15 31.10
N VAL A 3 -41.03 -12.13 30.64
CA VAL A 3 -39.72 -12.45 31.21
C VAL A 3 -38.68 -11.58 30.49
N ARG A 4 -38.24 -10.52 31.16
CA ARG A 4 -37.04 -9.76 30.78
C ARG A 4 -35.81 -10.57 31.20
N ALA A 5 -35.13 -11.19 30.24
CA ALA A 5 -33.76 -11.62 30.45
C ALA A 5 -32.84 -10.40 30.34
N ARG A 6 -32.41 -9.87 31.49
CA ARG A 6 -31.27 -8.96 31.59
C ARG A 6 -30.02 -9.78 31.26
N ILE A 7 -29.42 -9.51 30.11
CA ILE A 7 -28.08 -10.01 29.80
C ILE A 7 -27.07 -8.90 30.16
N SER A 8 -26.06 -9.34 30.91
CA SER A 8 -25.09 -8.62 31.72
C SER A 8 -24.06 -7.78 30.92
N PRO A 9 -23.39 -6.82 31.58
CA PRO A 9 -22.45 -5.89 30.95
C PRO A 9 -21.22 -6.47 30.23
N PRO A 10 -20.68 -7.69 30.51
CA PRO A 10 -19.51 -8.17 29.75
C PRO A 10 -19.82 -8.52 28.28
N VAL A 11 -21.11 -8.64 27.92
CA VAL A 11 -21.54 -8.92 26.53
C VAL A 11 -21.46 -7.67 25.65
N ARG A 12 -21.47 -6.46 26.24
CA ARG A 12 -21.36 -5.20 25.48
C ARG A 12 -19.92 -4.87 25.06
N LEU A 13 -18.93 -5.39 25.78
CA LEU A 13 -17.51 -5.21 25.45
C LEU A 13 -17.03 -6.15 24.33
N LEU A 14 -17.74 -7.25 24.08
CA LEU A 14 -17.47 -8.15 22.95
C LEU A 14 -18.04 -7.62 21.62
N ALA A 15 -19.07 -6.78 21.64
CA ALA A 15 -19.70 -6.22 20.45
C ALA A 15 -18.88 -5.09 19.79
N ALA A 16 -17.97 -4.45 20.53
CA ALA A 16 -17.13 -3.35 20.04
C ALA A 16 -15.82 -3.82 19.38
N ALA A 17 -15.42 -5.08 19.57
CA ALA A 17 -14.17 -5.63 19.04
C ALA A 17 -14.29 -6.19 17.60
N LEU A 18 -15.50 -6.24 17.03
CA LEU A 18 -15.80 -6.88 15.74
C LEU A 18 -15.80 -5.95 14.52
N LEU A 19 -15.55 -4.63 14.68
CA LEU A 19 -15.64 -3.64 13.60
C LEU A 19 -14.30 -3.18 12.98
N ALA A 20 -13.15 -3.72 13.39
CA ALA A 20 -11.84 -3.10 13.12
C ALA A 20 -10.89 -3.81 12.11
N VAL A 21 -11.30 -4.85 11.38
CA VAL A 21 -10.38 -5.64 10.50
C VAL A 21 -10.59 -5.40 8.99
N GLY A 22 -11.56 -4.56 8.58
CA GLY A 22 -12.04 -4.43 7.18
C GLY A 22 -11.20 -3.62 6.18
N GLY A 23 -9.88 -3.52 6.32
CA GLY A 23 -9.06 -2.62 5.49
C GLY A 23 -8.34 -3.22 4.29
N LEU A 24 -7.89 -4.48 4.34
CA LEU A 24 -6.90 -5.00 3.38
C LEU A 24 -7.32 -6.30 2.65
N GLY A 25 -8.63 -6.53 2.52
CA GLY A 25 -9.22 -7.62 1.73
C GLY A 25 -10.40 -7.12 0.90
N LEU A 26 -10.16 -6.20 -0.03
CA LEU A 26 -11.27 -5.57 -0.74
C LEU A 26 -11.81 -6.43 -1.90
N ALA A 27 -12.42 -7.58 -1.59
CA ALA A 27 -13.24 -8.33 -2.56
C ALA A 27 -14.14 -9.46 -2.05
N SER A 28 -14.28 -9.81 -0.75
CA SER A 28 -14.97 -11.09 -0.42
C SER A 28 -16.49 -11.17 -0.67
N ALA A 29 -17.16 -10.12 -1.15
CA ALA A 29 -18.53 -10.25 -1.63
C ALA A 29 -18.93 -9.05 -2.49
N LEU A 30 -19.15 -9.26 -3.79
CA LEU A 30 -20.24 -8.54 -4.46
C LEU A 30 -21.58 -9.25 -4.31
N ASN A 31 -21.64 -10.49 -3.80
CA ASN A 31 -22.85 -11.08 -3.20
C ASN A 31 -22.59 -12.52 -2.73
N SER A 32 -22.99 -12.81 -1.48
CA SER A 32 -23.54 -14.09 -0.99
C SER A 32 -22.70 -15.38 -0.87
N ALA A 33 -22.62 -15.83 0.40
CA ALA A 33 -22.65 -17.21 0.94
C ALA A 33 -21.34 -17.81 1.56
N PRO A 34 -21.45 -18.51 2.71
CA PRO A 34 -20.34 -18.69 3.66
C PRO A 34 -19.71 -20.09 3.60
N ARG A 35 -18.38 -20.21 3.77
CA ARG A 35 -17.76 -21.45 4.29
C ARG A 35 -16.35 -21.24 4.88
N LYS A 36 -16.25 -21.70 6.14
CA LYS A 36 -15.11 -22.12 6.98
C LYS A 36 -13.78 -21.33 6.88
N ALA A 37 -13.54 -20.57 7.95
CA ALA A 37 -12.32 -19.84 8.27
C ALA A 37 -11.08 -20.75 8.39
N ALA A 38 -9.98 -20.32 7.76
CA ALA A 38 -8.60 -20.67 8.11
C ALA A 38 -7.95 -19.48 8.85
N PRO A 39 -6.96 -19.69 9.72
CA PRO A 39 -6.48 -18.67 10.66
C PRO A 39 -5.57 -17.63 10.00
N ALA A 40 -5.52 -16.46 10.65
CA ALA A 40 -4.83 -15.24 10.26
C ALA A 40 -3.33 -15.42 9.98
N VAL A 41 -2.82 -14.72 8.95
CA VAL A 41 -1.37 -14.60 8.68
C VAL A 41 -1.02 -13.12 8.56
N GLU A 42 -0.04 -12.68 9.36
CA GLU A 42 0.82 -11.53 9.06
C GLU A 42 1.18 -11.55 7.57
N GLY A 43 0.53 -10.73 6.72
CA GLY A 43 0.53 -10.84 5.26
C GLY A 43 1.60 -11.77 4.69
N GLY A 44 1.31 -13.07 4.70
CA GLY A 44 2.32 -14.10 4.56
C GLY A 44 2.96 -13.92 3.19
N TYR A 45 4.28 -14.01 3.13
CA TYR A 45 4.96 -14.22 1.86
C TYR A 45 4.22 -15.35 1.11
N ILE A 46 3.56 -15.00 0.01
CA ILE A 46 2.98 -16.00 -0.89
C ILE A 46 4.12 -16.39 -1.81
N SER A 47 4.56 -17.65 -1.69
CA SER A 47 5.60 -18.14 -2.57
C SER A 47 5.10 -18.15 -4.02
N PRO A 48 5.99 -17.94 -5.01
CA PRO A 48 5.66 -18.09 -6.42
C PRO A 48 5.02 -19.44 -6.74
N ALA A 49 5.44 -20.51 -6.05
CA ALA A 49 4.86 -21.85 -6.19
C ALA A 49 3.38 -21.88 -5.74
N ALA A 50 3.07 -21.26 -4.60
CA ALA A 50 1.69 -21.19 -4.11
C ALA A 50 0.78 -20.38 -5.06
N ALA A 51 1.28 -19.26 -5.60
CA ALA A 51 0.54 -18.47 -6.58
C ALA A 51 0.25 -19.26 -7.88
N ARG A 52 1.25 -20.01 -8.39
CA ARG A 52 1.07 -20.86 -9.58
C ARG A 52 0.15 -22.05 -9.34
N ALA A 53 0.15 -22.62 -8.13
CA ALA A 53 -0.79 -23.68 -7.76
C ALA A 53 -2.24 -23.18 -7.77
N LEU A 54 -2.49 -21.94 -7.29
CA LEU A 54 -3.80 -21.29 -7.44
C LEU A 54 -4.17 -21.09 -8.91
N GLY A 55 -3.21 -20.68 -9.74
CA GLY A 55 -3.41 -20.55 -11.18
C GLY A 55 -3.75 -21.87 -11.90
N ALA A 56 -3.12 -22.98 -11.51
CA ALA A 56 -3.49 -24.31 -12.01
C ALA A 56 -4.93 -24.66 -11.64
N ARG A 57 -5.29 -24.52 -10.35
CA ARG A 57 -6.67 -24.77 -9.86
C ARG A 57 -7.71 -23.91 -10.57
N TRP A 58 -7.39 -22.64 -10.82
CA TRP A 58 -8.27 -21.76 -11.57
C TRP A 58 -8.42 -22.20 -13.03
N ARG A 59 -7.33 -22.57 -13.72
CA ARG A 59 -7.39 -23.05 -15.12
C ARG A 59 -8.21 -24.32 -15.26
N ASP A 60 -8.12 -25.24 -14.30
CA ASP A 60 -8.87 -26.49 -14.28
C ASP A 60 -10.37 -26.24 -14.03
N ALA A 61 -10.69 -25.37 -13.06
CA ALA A 61 -12.08 -25.14 -12.65
C ALA A 61 -12.80 -24.05 -13.48
N ARG A 62 -12.06 -23.15 -14.12
CA ARG A 62 -12.54 -21.94 -14.80
C ARG A 62 -13.57 -21.15 -13.99
N ARG A 63 -13.36 -21.11 -12.68
CA ARG A 63 -14.28 -20.53 -11.70
C ARG A 63 -14.03 -19.02 -11.51
N PRO A 64 -15.02 -18.14 -11.76
CA PRO A 64 -14.87 -16.69 -11.63
C PRO A 64 -14.45 -16.22 -10.23
N ASP A 65 -14.87 -16.93 -9.19
CA ASP A 65 -14.54 -16.60 -7.80
C ASP A 65 -13.05 -16.79 -7.48
N LEU A 66 -12.35 -17.67 -8.19
CA LEU A 66 -10.91 -17.90 -8.02
C LEU A 66 -10.04 -16.90 -8.78
N GLU A 67 -10.61 -16.14 -9.73
CA GLU A 67 -9.84 -15.20 -10.57
C GLU A 67 -9.16 -14.12 -9.74
N ARG A 68 -9.90 -13.56 -8.78
CA ARG A 68 -9.41 -12.50 -7.88
C ARG A 68 -8.35 -13.03 -6.92
N GLU A 69 -8.56 -14.22 -6.36
CA GLU A 69 -7.58 -14.86 -5.47
C GLU A 69 -6.28 -15.15 -6.22
N TYR A 70 -6.37 -15.68 -7.44
CA TYR A 70 -5.20 -15.94 -8.28
C TYR A 70 -4.46 -14.64 -8.63
N ALA A 71 -5.16 -13.60 -9.10
CA ALA A 71 -4.54 -12.32 -9.44
C ALA A 71 -3.86 -11.67 -8.23
N GLN A 72 -4.50 -11.71 -7.06
CA GLN A 72 -3.91 -11.20 -5.81
C GLN A 72 -2.68 -12.00 -5.39
N ALA A 73 -2.70 -13.33 -5.54
CA ALA A 73 -1.55 -14.18 -5.25
C ALA A 73 -0.37 -13.89 -6.18
N LEU A 74 -0.61 -13.67 -7.48
CA LEU A 74 0.43 -13.26 -8.42
C LEU A 74 1.04 -11.90 -8.03
N LEU A 75 0.20 -10.91 -7.69
CA LEU A 75 0.70 -9.61 -7.22
C LEU A 75 1.49 -9.72 -5.90
N ALA A 76 1.02 -10.54 -4.96
CA ALA A 76 1.69 -10.75 -3.68
C ALA A 76 3.04 -11.49 -3.84
N ALA A 77 3.14 -12.41 -4.80
CA ALA A 77 4.36 -13.12 -5.14
C ALA A 77 5.31 -12.32 -6.07
N GLY A 78 4.94 -11.10 -6.46
CA GLY A 78 5.74 -10.26 -7.37
C GLY A 78 5.70 -10.70 -8.85
N LEU A 79 4.77 -11.59 -9.22
CA LEU A 79 4.62 -12.17 -10.56
C LEU A 79 3.72 -11.31 -11.47
N SER A 80 4.00 -10.01 -11.56
CA SER A 80 3.20 -9.07 -12.37
C SER A 80 3.20 -9.43 -13.88
N GLY A 81 4.29 -10.00 -14.39
CA GLY A 81 4.37 -10.50 -15.77
C GLY A 81 3.48 -11.72 -16.02
N ASP A 82 3.46 -12.67 -15.09
CA ASP A 82 2.57 -13.85 -15.14
C ASP A 82 1.10 -13.39 -15.07
N LEU A 83 0.79 -12.34 -14.30
CA LEU A 83 -0.56 -11.76 -14.27
C LEU A 83 -0.97 -11.15 -15.62
N LEU A 84 -0.09 -10.40 -16.27
CA LEU A 84 -0.36 -9.87 -17.61
C LEU A 84 -0.57 -11.00 -18.62
N THR A 85 0.20 -12.08 -18.50
CA THR A 85 0.06 -13.28 -19.34
C THR A 85 -1.27 -13.98 -19.07
N ALA A 86 -1.65 -14.18 -17.81
CA ALA A 86 -2.91 -14.80 -17.44
C ALA A 86 -4.13 -14.00 -17.96
N VAL A 87 -4.05 -12.67 -17.92
CA VAL A 87 -5.09 -11.79 -18.49
C VAL A 87 -5.13 -11.88 -20.02
N ALA A 88 -3.97 -11.85 -20.69
CA ALA A 88 -3.89 -11.76 -22.15
C ALA A 88 -4.10 -13.10 -22.86
N ALA A 89 -3.52 -14.19 -22.34
CA ALA A 89 -3.47 -15.49 -22.98
C ALA A 89 -4.44 -16.49 -22.33
N ASP A 90 -4.56 -16.48 -21.00
CA ASP A 90 -5.38 -17.47 -20.30
C ASP A 90 -6.84 -17.02 -20.10
N GLY A 91 -7.17 -15.76 -20.42
CA GLY A 91 -8.53 -15.22 -20.31
C GLY A 91 -8.95 -14.89 -18.87
N LEU A 92 -8.00 -14.60 -17.97
CA LEU A 92 -8.31 -14.15 -16.61
C LEU A 92 -9.13 -12.85 -16.65
N PHE A 93 -10.29 -12.86 -15.97
CA PHE A 93 -11.28 -11.77 -16.01
C PHE A 93 -11.91 -11.53 -17.39
N ALA A 94 -12.03 -12.55 -18.25
CA ALA A 94 -12.66 -12.42 -19.57
C ALA A 94 -14.08 -11.81 -19.50
N ASN A 95 -14.81 -12.09 -18.42
CA ASN A 95 -16.19 -11.63 -18.21
C ASN A 95 -16.31 -10.41 -17.27
N ASP A 96 -15.19 -9.88 -16.75
CA ASP A 96 -15.16 -8.72 -15.86
C ASP A 96 -14.14 -7.68 -16.40
N PRO A 97 -14.53 -6.86 -17.41
CA PRO A 97 -13.61 -5.92 -18.05
C PRO A 97 -13.09 -4.85 -17.08
N ALA A 98 -13.83 -4.53 -16.01
CA ALA A 98 -13.39 -3.59 -14.98
C ALA A 98 -12.30 -4.19 -14.10
N ALA A 99 -12.47 -5.42 -13.61
CA ALA A 99 -11.41 -6.12 -12.87
C ALA A 99 -10.19 -6.36 -13.76
N ARG A 100 -10.40 -6.76 -15.02
CA ARG A 100 -9.34 -6.93 -16.00
C ARG A 100 -8.47 -5.67 -16.16
N ALA A 101 -9.11 -4.52 -16.41
CA ALA A 101 -8.41 -3.25 -16.56
C ALA A 101 -7.69 -2.84 -15.27
N LEU A 102 -8.34 -3.00 -14.11
CA LEU A 102 -7.75 -2.62 -12.82
C LEU A 102 -6.51 -3.46 -12.46
N PHE A 103 -6.59 -4.80 -12.57
CA PHE A 103 -5.47 -5.69 -12.28
C PHE A 103 -4.34 -5.54 -13.30
N ARG A 104 -4.67 -5.29 -14.57
CA ARG A 104 -3.68 -4.98 -15.61
C ARG A 104 -2.98 -3.65 -15.33
N ALA A 105 -3.71 -2.61 -14.94
CA ALA A 105 -3.13 -1.32 -14.57
C ALA A 105 -2.18 -1.44 -13.36
N GLU A 106 -2.56 -2.18 -12.32
CA GLU A 106 -1.70 -2.44 -11.16
C GLU A 106 -0.45 -3.25 -11.54
N ALA A 107 -0.58 -4.28 -12.39
CA ALA A 107 0.57 -5.04 -12.88
C ALA A 107 1.54 -4.16 -13.67
N LEU A 108 1.03 -3.31 -14.57
CA LEU A 108 1.83 -2.35 -15.33
C LEU A 108 2.52 -1.32 -14.42
N LEU A 109 1.82 -0.82 -13.40
CA LEU A 109 2.37 0.09 -12.41
C LEU A 109 3.56 -0.53 -11.67
N ARG A 110 3.46 -1.81 -11.28
CA ARG A 110 4.55 -2.56 -10.62
C ARG A 110 5.72 -2.88 -11.54
N LEU A 111 5.47 -2.91 -12.85
CA LEU A 111 6.49 -3.07 -13.89
C LEU A 111 7.04 -1.72 -14.37
N TYR A 112 6.75 -0.62 -13.65
CA TYR A 112 7.21 0.74 -13.99
C TYR A 112 6.73 1.25 -15.36
N ARG A 113 5.72 0.60 -15.97
CA ARG A 113 5.10 0.99 -17.24
C ARG A 113 4.05 2.06 -16.99
N TYR A 114 4.49 3.21 -16.48
CA TYR A 114 3.61 4.25 -15.93
C TYR A 114 2.60 4.81 -16.93
N LYS A 115 3.01 5.07 -18.17
CA LYS A 115 2.11 5.58 -19.21
C LYS A 115 0.99 4.59 -19.50
N ASP A 116 1.33 3.30 -19.64
CA ASP A 116 0.37 2.24 -19.90
C ASP A 116 -0.56 2.01 -18.70
N ALA A 117 0.01 2.02 -17.48
CA ALA A 117 -0.77 1.89 -16.24
C ALA A 117 -1.80 3.03 -16.10
N ALA A 118 -1.40 4.27 -16.41
CA ALA A 118 -2.29 5.42 -16.39
C ALA A 118 -3.39 5.32 -17.45
N ALA A 119 -3.06 4.83 -18.65
CA ALA A 119 -4.03 4.63 -19.72
C ALA A 119 -5.08 3.57 -19.34
N GLU A 120 -4.66 2.40 -18.85
CA GLU A 120 -5.56 1.34 -18.39
C GLU A 120 -6.43 1.79 -17.21
N ALA A 121 -5.85 2.52 -16.24
CA ALA A 121 -6.59 3.06 -15.10
C ALA A 121 -7.51 4.25 -15.45
N SER A 122 -7.42 4.77 -16.68
CA SER A 122 -8.31 5.81 -17.22
C SER A 122 -9.46 5.25 -18.04
N ALA A 123 -9.62 3.91 -18.11
CA ALA A 123 -10.74 3.30 -18.79
C ALA A 123 -12.08 3.86 -18.24
N PRO A 124 -13.09 4.15 -19.09
CA PRO A 124 -14.35 4.75 -18.64
C PRO A 124 -15.05 3.99 -17.52
N ALA A 125 -14.97 2.66 -17.54
CA ALA A 125 -15.52 1.79 -16.49
C ALA A 125 -14.88 1.97 -15.10
N LEU A 126 -13.75 2.68 -15.02
CA LEU A 126 -12.97 2.92 -13.81
C LEU A 126 -12.95 4.39 -13.38
N ALA A 127 -13.68 5.28 -14.06
CA ALA A 127 -13.59 6.74 -13.86
C ALA A 127 -13.72 7.15 -12.38
N ASP A 128 -14.74 6.60 -11.70
CA ASP A 128 -15.05 6.87 -10.29
C ASP A 128 -14.43 5.85 -9.32
N ASN A 129 -13.61 4.92 -9.82
CA ASN A 129 -13.00 3.90 -8.99
C ASN A 129 -11.80 4.50 -8.21
N PRO A 130 -11.83 4.52 -6.86
CA PRO A 130 -10.77 5.16 -6.08
C PRO A 130 -9.42 4.43 -6.21
N TYR A 131 -9.40 3.12 -6.49
CA TYR A 131 -8.15 2.38 -6.73
C TYR A 131 -7.54 2.76 -8.08
N ALA A 132 -8.36 2.86 -9.13
CA ALA A 132 -7.90 3.33 -10.43
C ALA A 132 -7.40 4.78 -10.34
N ALA A 133 -8.09 5.64 -9.57
CA ALA A 133 -7.62 6.98 -9.27
C ALA A 133 -6.26 6.97 -8.57
N PHE A 134 -6.05 6.12 -7.57
CA PHE A 134 -4.76 5.97 -6.90
C PHE A 134 -3.65 5.47 -7.83
N ILE A 135 -3.95 4.53 -8.73
CA ILE A 135 -3.00 4.06 -9.76
C ILE A 135 -2.63 5.21 -10.70
N ARG A 136 -3.60 6.02 -11.17
CA ARG A 136 -3.33 7.20 -11.99
C ARG A 136 -2.39 8.18 -11.30
N VAL A 137 -2.64 8.48 -10.03
CA VAL A 137 -1.78 9.37 -9.24
C VAL A 137 -0.36 8.82 -9.12
N ARG A 138 -0.21 7.53 -8.78
CA ARG A 138 1.12 6.89 -8.68
C ARG A 138 1.84 6.80 -10.01
N ALA A 139 1.14 6.49 -11.08
CA ALA A 139 1.68 6.43 -12.42
C ALA A 139 2.18 7.81 -12.88
N ARG A 140 1.38 8.86 -12.65
CA ARG A 140 1.77 10.24 -12.97
C ARG A 140 2.99 10.68 -12.17
N ALA A 141 3.01 10.40 -10.87
CA ALA A 141 4.15 10.68 -10.01
C ALA A 141 5.42 9.95 -10.48
N GLY A 142 5.31 8.65 -10.79
CA GLY A 142 6.42 7.83 -11.30
C GLY A 142 6.92 8.27 -12.68
N ALA A 143 6.06 8.86 -13.50
CA ALA A 143 6.43 9.48 -14.77
C ALA A 143 7.00 10.90 -14.63
N GLY A 144 7.17 11.43 -13.41
CA GLY A 144 7.66 12.79 -13.15
C GLY A 144 6.62 13.90 -13.36
N GLY A 145 5.35 13.56 -13.58
CA GLY A 145 4.29 14.50 -13.98
C GLY A 145 3.58 15.25 -12.85
N GLY A 146 4.16 15.35 -11.65
CA GLY A 146 3.51 15.88 -10.45
C GLY A 146 2.32 15.03 -9.96
N LEU A 147 1.61 15.48 -8.92
CA LEU A 147 0.41 14.80 -8.42
C LEU A 147 -0.87 15.31 -9.09
N ASP A 148 -1.68 14.38 -9.57
CA ASP A 148 -3.07 14.64 -9.97
C ASP A 148 -3.95 14.83 -8.72
N ARG A 149 -4.28 16.08 -8.39
CA ARG A 149 -4.97 16.44 -7.14
C ARG A 149 -6.42 15.95 -7.10
N ASP A 150 -7.09 15.87 -8.25
CA ASP A 150 -8.48 15.42 -8.32
C ASP A 150 -8.56 13.89 -8.17
N ALA A 151 -7.69 13.16 -8.88
CA ALA A 151 -7.58 11.72 -8.72
C ALA A 151 -7.12 11.35 -7.29
N LEU A 152 -6.24 12.14 -6.68
CA LEU A 152 -5.82 11.94 -5.30
C LEU A 152 -6.97 12.18 -4.31
N THR A 153 -7.79 13.20 -4.54
CA THR A 153 -8.98 13.46 -3.73
C THR A 153 -9.96 12.29 -3.83
N LEU A 154 -10.19 11.77 -5.03
CA LEU A 154 -11.02 10.58 -5.21
C LEU A 154 -10.43 9.35 -4.49
N ALA A 155 -9.12 9.11 -4.60
CA ALA A 155 -8.44 8.02 -3.89
C ALA A 155 -8.58 8.11 -2.36
N THR A 156 -8.56 9.32 -1.78
CA THR A 156 -8.76 9.51 -0.33
C THR A 156 -10.16 9.18 0.17
N ARG A 157 -11.16 9.11 -0.73
CA ARG A 157 -12.54 8.69 -0.41
C ARG A 157 -12.74 7.18 -0.54
N GLY A 158 -11.70 6.44 -0.93
CA GLY A 158 -11.75 5.00 -1.04
C GLY A 158 -11.75 4.28 0.32
N PRO A 159 -11.62 2.94 0.29
CA PRO A 159 -11.57 2.13 1.50
C PRO A 159 -10.39 2.49 2.41
N ALA A 160 -10.51 2.24 3.72
CA ALA A 160 -9.59 2.75 4.74
C ALA A 160 -8.10 2.53 4.42
N ALA A 161 -7.70 1.33 3.98
CA ALA A 161 -6.30 1.07 3.65
C ALA A 161 -5.80 1.85 2.43
N LEU A 162 -6.68 2.09 1.45
CA LEU A 162 -6.36 2.91 0.28
C LEU A 162 -6.31 4.40 0.66
N ALA A 163 -7.32 4.88 1.37
CA ALA A 163 -7.40 6.25 1.85
C ALA A 163 -6.15 6.62 2.66
N ARG A 164 -5.68 5.68 3.49
CA ARG A 164 -4.40 5.80 4.20
C ARG A 164 -3.23 6.07 3.27
N GLU A 165 -3.00 5.21 2.26
CA GLU A 165 -1.87 5.37 1.34
C GLU A 165 -1.97 6.66 0.53
N ALA A 166 -3.18 7.05 0.13
CA ALA A 166 -3.45 8.32 -0.52
C ALA A 166 -3.08 9.52 0.37
N TRP A 167 -3.41 9.47 1.67
CA TRP A 167 -3.00 10.51 2.63
C TRP A 167 -1.48 10.59 2.82
N LEU A 168 -0.78 9.45 2.85
CA LEU A 168 0.68 9.42 2.93
C LEU A 168 1.33 10.06 1.69
N LEU A 169 0.82 9.74 0.50
CA LEU A 169 1.31 10.31 -0.75
C LEU A 169 1.08 11.82 -0.81
N ARG A 170 -0.10 12.28 -0.36
CA ARG A 170 -0.40 13.71 -0.23
C ARG A 170 0.55 14.41 0.73
N ALA A 171 0.87 13.79 1.87
CA ALA A 171 1.81 14.35 2.83
C ALA A 171 3.19 14.55 2.22
N ARG A 172 3.71 13.55 1.50
CA ARG A 172 5.01 13.64 0.83
C ARG A 172 5.05 14.80 -0.17
N ALA A 173 4.05 14.91 -1.03
CA ALA A 173 4.03 15.98 -2.02
C ALA A 173 3.91 17.37 -1.38
N ALA A 174 3.15 17.51 -0.29
CA ALA A 174 3.13 18.75 0.47
C ALA A 174 4.50 19.08 1.09
N LEU A 175 5.25 18.07 1.57
CA LEU A 175 6.62 18.28 2.02
C LEU A 175 7.54 18.70 0.86
N ASP A 176 7.40 18.09 -0.32
CA ASP A 176 8.09 18.46 -1.56
C ASP A 176 7.82 19.91 -1.97
N GLU A 177 6.56 20.33 -1.89
CA GLU A 177 6.09 21.69 -2.19
C GLU A 177 6.33 22.69 -1.02
N SER A 178 6.94 22.27 0.10
CA SER A 178 7.15 23.09 1.31
C SER A 178 5.88 23.57 2.04
N ASP A 179 4.73 22.94 1.81
CA ASP A 179 3.47 23.17 2.54
C ASP A 179 3.39 22.25 3.78
N PHE A 180 4.06 22.67 4.87
CA PHE A 180 4.14 21.88 6.10
C PHE A 180 2.78 21.73 6.82
N ALA A 181 1.90 22.71 6.73
CA ALA A 181 0.59 22.66 7.39
C ALA A 181 -0.29 21.57 6.77
N THR A 182 -0.30 21.49 5.44
CA THR A 182 -1.01 20.42 4.72
C THR A 182 -0.37 19.06 4.93
N ALA A 183 0.96 18.99 5.02
CA ALA A 183 1.68 17.75 5.31
C ALA A 183 1.31 17.19 6.69
N ASP A 184 1.33 18.02 7.74
CA ASP A 184 0.97 17.61 9.11
C ASP A 184 -0.49 17.16 9.21
N ALA A 185 -1.41 17.89 8.58
CA ALA A 185 -2.82 17.49 8.52
C ALA A 185 -3.00 16.15 7.79
N SER A 186 -2.24 15.90 6.73
CA SER A 186 -2.31 14.65 5.95
C SER A 186 -1.73 13.48 6.73
N LEU A 187 -0.61 13.66 7.45
CA LEU A 187 -0.03 12.63 8.32
C LEU A 187 -0.96 12.28 9.48
N LYS A 188 -1.63 13.29 10.08
CA LYS A 188 -2.65 13.08 11.10
C LYS A 188 -3.82 12.24 10.55
N ARG A 189 -4.37 12.61 9.38
CA ARG A 189 -5.45 11.84 8.73
C ARG A 189 -5.02 10.44 8.35
N ALA A 190 -3.77 10.24 7.90
CA ALA A 190 -3.24 8.90 7.61
C ALA A 190 -3.20 8.04 8.88
N ALA A 191 -2.76 8.60 10.01
CA ALA A 191 -2.77 7.90 11.29
C ALA A 191 -4.20 7.57 11.77
N GLU A 192 -5.13 8.51 11.65
CA GLU A 192 -6.56 8.31 11.94
C GLU A 192 -7.19 7.24 11.04
N ALA A 193 -6.74 7.13 9.79
CA ALA A 193 -7.13 6.08 8.85
C ALA A 193 -6.42 4.72 9.09
N GLY A 194 -5.69 4.57 10.21
CA GLY A 194 -5.04 3.32 10.58
C GLY A 194 -3.66 3.12 9.96
N ALA A 195 -2.93 4.18 9.62
CA ALA A 195 -1.51 4.05 9.31
C ALA A 195 -0.71 3.63 10.52
N THR A 196 -0.01 2.50 10.37
CA THR A 196 1.00 2.10 11.34
C THR A 196 2.07 3.18 11.47
N LYS A 197 2.61 3.34 12.68
CA LYS A 197 3.73 4.24 12.95
C LYS A 197 4.91 4.02 11.98
N ALA A 198 5.20 2.76 11.63
CA ALA A 198 6.27 2.43 10.68
C ALA A 198 6.07 3.00 9.26
N ARG A 199 4.83 3.16 8.79
CA ARG A 199 4.51 3.74 7.48
C ARG A 199 4.53 5.27 7.49
N THR A 200 4.16 5.91 8.60
CA THR A 200 4.17 7.39 8.72
C THR A 200 5.53 7.95 9.13
N GLU A 201 6.38 7.14 9.77
CA GLU A 201 7.68 7.54 10.33
C GLU A 201 8.63 8.19 9.30
N PRO A 202 8.86 7.62 8.10
CA PRO A 202 9.78 8.23 7.13
C PRO A 202 9.38 9.67 6.75
N PHE A 203 8.08 9.92 6.57
CA PHE A 203 7.57 11.25 6.24
C PHE A 203 7.73 12.24 7.39
N ARG A 204 7.60 11.79 8.64
CA ARG A 204 7.85 12.63 9.83
C ARG A 204 9.32 12.99 9.95
N ILE A 205 10.22 12.04 9.71
CA ILE A 205 11.66 12.29 9.71
C ILE A 205 12.00 13.29 8.60
N GLU A 206 11.51 13.09 7.39
CA GLU A 206 11.71 14.00 6.26
C GLU A 206 11.26 15.44 6.57
N ARG A 207 10.08 15.59 7.19
CA ARG A 207 9.59 16.88 7.65
C ARG A 207 10.56 17.55 8.62
N ASP A 208 11.05 16.82 9.62
CA ASP A 208 11.95 17.36 10.62
C ASP A 208 13.30 17.78 10.00
N ILE A 209 13.79 17.05 8.99
CA ILE A 209 14.98 17.45 8.20
C ILE A 209 14.74 18.78 7.48
N ARG A 210 13.63 18.88 6.73
CA ARG A 210 13.30 20.10 5.95
C ARG A 210 13.06 21.30 6.85
N ALA A 211 12.48 21.09 8.03
CA ALA A 211 12.27 22.12 9.05
C ALA A 211 13.56 22.52 9.81
N GLY A 212 14.72 21.96 9.46
CA GLY A 212 15.99 22.24 10.12
C GLY A 212 16.13 21.61 11.52
N LYS A 213 15.21 20.73 11.92
CA LYS A 213 15.25 19.98 13.19
C LYS A 213 16.16 18.75 13.07
N THR A 214 17.40 18.96 12.61
CA THR A 214 18.34 17.89 12.22
C THR A 214 18.66 16.93 13.37
N ALA A 215 18.79 17.41 14.61
CA ALA A 215 19.04 16.58 15.78
C ALA A 215 17.86 15.61 16.09
N ALA A 216 16.63 16.11 16.02
CA ALA A 216 15.43 15.29 16.24
C ALA A 216 15.26 14.25 15.14
N ALA A 217 15.47 14.65 13.88
CA ALA A 217 15.44 13.75 12.73
C ALA A 217 16.52 12.66 12.81
N ALA A 218 17.74 13.00 13.23
CA ALA A 218 18.82 12.04 13.42
C ALA A 218 18.50 11.02 14.53
N ALA A 219 17.97 11.47 15.67
CA ALA A 219 17.54 10.59 16.75
C ALA A 219 16.42 9.63 16.31
N ALA A 220 15.42 10.14 15.59
CA ALA A 220 14.33 9.32 15.05
C ALA A 220 14.82 8.30 14.01
N LEU A 221 15.76 8.69 13.14
CA LEU A 221 16.38 7.79 12.17
C LEU A 221 17.22 6.70 12.87
N GLY A 222 17.94 7.04 13.95
CA GLY A 222 18.65 6.07 14.76
C GLY A 222 17.72 5.05 15.44
N ALA A 223 16.61 5.51 16.03
CA ALA A 223 15.61 4.64 16.63
C ALA A 223 14.98 3.69 15.59
N ARG A 224 14.71 4.19 14.38
CA ARG A 224 14.27 3.37 13.24
C ARG A 224 15.28 2.29 12.90
N ALA A 225 16.55 2.65 12.70
CA ALA A 225 17.60 1.69 12.38
C ALA A 225 17.72 0.58 13.43
N GLN A 226 17.64 0.92 14.72
CA GLN A 226 17.63 -0.05 15.83
C GLN A 226 16.40 -0.98 15.78
N SER A 227 15.22 -0.44 15.50
CA SER A 227 13.98 -1.22 15.37
C SER A 227 14.09 -2.21 14.20
N LEU A 228 14.60 -1.77 13.05
CA LEU A 228 14.82 -2.63 11.89
C LEU A 228 15.86 -3.72 12.17
N ALA A 229 16.98 -3.39 12.81
CA ALA A 229 17.99 -4.36 13.22
C ALA A 229 17.41 -5.43 14.16
N LYS A 230 16.56 -5.04 15.11
CA LYS A 230 15.87 -5.97 16.02
C LYS A 230 14.85 -6.87 15.32
N MET A 231 14.23 -6.40 14.23
CA MET A 231 13.36 -7.24 13.40
C MET A 231 14.17 -8.21 12.54
N ALA A 232 15.28 -7.73 11.95
CA ALA A 232 16.19 -8.54 11.15
C ALA A 232 16.80 -9.68 11.97
N SER A 233 17.23 -9.41 13.20
CA SER A 233 17.78 -10.42 14.12
C SER A 233 16.78 -11.53 14.48
N ARG A 234 15.47 -11.28 14.34
CA ARG A 234 14.40 -12.26 14.58
C ARG A 234 14.05 -13.08 13.36
N ARG A 235 14.34 -12.57 12.15
CA ARG A 235 13.91 -13.15 10.87
C ARG A 235 15.07 -13.69 10.03
N GLY A 236 16.33 -13.51 10.46
CA GLY A 236 17.52 -14.01 9.77
C GLY A 236 17.91 -13.23 8.51
N GLU A 237 17.21 -12.14 8.20
CA GLU A 237 17.42 -11.34 7.00
C GLU A 237 17.37 -9.84 7.35
N THR A 238 18.32 -9.07 6.81
CA THR A 238 18.36 -7.61 6.96
C THR A 238 17.97 -6.96 5.63
N PRO A 239 16.68 -6.67 5.38
CA PRO A 239 16.30 -5.92 4.19
C PRO A 239 16.94 -4.52 4.23
N PRO A 240 17.42 -4.00 3.08
CA PRO A 240 18.03 -2.68 3.03
C PRO A 240 17.00 -1.58 3.34
N ASP A 241 17.28 -0.74 4.35
CA ASP A 241 16.45 0.44 4.67
C ASP A 241 16.75 1.58 3.70
N ILE A 242 16.39 1.40 2.43
CA ILE A 242 16.62 2.39 1.37
C ILE A 242 16.04 3.76 1.74
N GLU A 243 14.84 3.78 2.34
CA GLU A 243 14.21 5.01 2.78
C GLU A 243 14.99 5.68 3.93
N GLY A 244 15.49 4.89 4.88
CA GLY A 244 16.39 5.39 5.92
C GLY A 244 17.71 5.93 5.37
N MET A 245 18.28 5.30 4.34
CA MET A 245 19.49 5.79 3.68
C MET A 245 19.24 7.11 2.92
N ARG A 246 18.08 7.25 2.24
CA ARG A 246 17.67 8.52 1.64
C ARG A 246 17.56 9.63 2.68
N LEU A 247 16.90 9.36 3.80
CA LEU A 247 16.74 10.32 4.90
C LEU A 247 18.09 10.68 5.54
N ALA A 248 19.00 9.71 5.67
CA ALA A 248 20.36 9.94 6.12
C ALA A 248 21.14 10.84 5.15
N ALA A 249 21.02 10.62 3.83
CA ALA A 249 21.64 11.46 2.81
C ALA A 249 21.11 12.90 2.87
N MET A 250 19.79 13.07 3.03
CA MET A 250 19.17 14.39 3.21
C MET A 250 19.71 15.12 4.46
N LEU A 251 19.90 14.39 5.57
CA LEU A 251 20.52 14.91 6.79
C LEU A 251 21.96 15.33 6.56
N ALA A 252 22.77 14.50 5.89
CA ALA A 252 24.17 14.79 5.59
C ALA A 252 24.33 16.04 4.71
N LEU A 253 23.50 16.16 3.65
CA LEU A 253 23.43 17.37 2.83
C LEU A 253 23.11 18.62 3.67
N ARG A 254 22.13 18.51 4.58
CA ARG A 254 21.74 19.64 5.44
C ARG A 254 22.82 20.02 6.44
N ALA A 255 23.67 19.07 6.83
CA ALA A 255 24.85 19.31 7.66
C ALA A 255 26.07 19.83 6.88
N GLY A 256 25.98 19.94 5.55
CA GLY A 256 27.09 20.36 4.68
C GLY A 256 28.08 19.24 4.33
N ASP A 257 27.79 17.99 4.70
CA ASP A 257 28.63 16.84 4.36
C ASP A 257 28.21 16.23 3.02
N GLY A 258 28.63 16.87 1.94
CA GLY A 258 28.31 16.45 0.58
C GLY A 258 28.90 15.08 0.20
N ARG A 259 30.03 14.68 0.80
CA ARG A 259 30.67 13.39 0.52
C ARG A 259 29.89 12.24 1.13
N GLU A 260 29.51 12.38 2.40
CA GLU A 260 28.70 11.37 3.07
C GLU A 260 27.30 11.28 2.46
N ALA A 261 26.73 12.42 2.06
CA ALA A 261 25.47 12.45 1.33
C ALA A 261 25.52 11.65 0.02
N ALA A 262 26.55 11.86 -0.81
CA ALA A 262 26.71 11.13 -2.06
C ALA A 262 26.86 9.62 -1.81
N ARG A 263 27.71 9.24 -0.85
CA ARG A 263 27.89 7.83 -0.46
C ARG A 263 26.60 7.17 -0.01
N LEU A 264 25.77 7.89 0.76
CA LEU A 264 24.48 7.39 1.23
C LEU A 264 23.43 7.33 0.11
N ALA A 265 23.44 8.30 -0.81
CA ALA A 265 22.58 8.31 -2.00
C ALA A 265 22.90 7.13 -2.94
N ASP A 266 24.19 6.89 -3.22
CA ASP A 266 24.65 5.75 -4.03
C ASP A 266 24.20 4.41 -3.43
N ARG A 267 24.32 4.27 -2.09
CA ARG A 267 23.84 3.08 -1.36
C ARG A 267 22.33 2.94 -1.36
N ALA A 268 21.60 4.05 -1.46
CA ALA A 268 20.16 4.09 -1.60
C ALA A 268 19.71 3.87 -3.07
N GLN A 269 20.64 3.73 -4.02
CA GLN A 269 20.37 3.65 -5.46
C GLN A 269 19.56 4.85 -5.98
N LEU A 270 19.84 6.04 -5.44
CA LEU A 270 19.31 7.33 -5.91
C LEU A 270 20.20 7.92 -6.99
#